data_AF-A0A4Q5Z4V6-F1
#
_entry.id   AF-A0A4Q5Z4V6-F1
#
_cell.length_a   1.000
_cell.length_b   1.000
_cell.length_c   1.000
_cell.angle_alpha   90.00
_cell.angle_beta   90.00
_cell.angle_gamma   90.00
#
_symmetry.space_group_name_H-M   'P 1'
#
loop_
_entity.id
_entity.type
_entity.pdbx_description
1 polymer ?
#
loop_
_entity_poly.entity_id
_entity_poly.type
_entity_poly.pdbx_seq_one_letter_code
_entity_poly.pdbx_strand_id
1 'polypeptide(L)'
;MKTILLTFLFLSFSFSLLAGTVTALTTIASPGDWTTGTTWSSGTVPTSGDLVIIPGGKAVVIASQVYGGTSPTLIVIVNGTLNFEPSGKLNLSALSSIQLSVGGKISPKNSSASQLITIGGILKYSAANNGALIGPAIADVLSGLSVPGQPFSGFNPYTLPVYLENFTVSQKSNMVIVHWQTTAASAVNRFEVQRSEDNGHSWQTAGSLPVRSNGIYEFEELLPSTGTILYRLQISEENGAWLYSNVVSFSRKVPADVKLFPNPTTGKLQFSFPASLSGPATMQFANLAGNMAKQIALTGLQRSYQLDIGDLTKGLYHVTILQAGKRLFAGTILLQ
;
A
#
# COMPACT_ATOMS: atom_id res chain seq x y z
N MET A 1 -19.78 -33.41 -49.71
CA MET A 1 -20.15 -32.30 -48.80
C MET A 1 -20.90 -32.87 -47.60
N LYS A 2 -20.23 -32.97 -46.44
CA LYS A 2 -20.87 -33.14 -45.13
C LYS A 2 -20.01 -32.38 -44.12
N THR A 3 -20.46 -31.18 -43.77
CA THR A 3 -19.81 -30.29 -42.80
C THR A 3 -20.23 -30.74 -41.41
N ILE A 4 -19.30 -31.25 -40.62
CA ILE A 4 -19.53 -31.58 -39.20
C ILE A 4 -19.37 -30.28 -38.42
N LEU A 5 -20.49 -29.76 -37.92
CA LEU A 5 -20.53 -28.61 -37.02
C LEU A 5 -20.25 -29.12 -35.59
N LEU A 6 -19.02 -28.91 -35.10
CA LEU A 6 -18.65 -29.26 -33.73
C LEU A 6 -19.00 -28.10 -32.79
N THR A 7 -20.14 -28.21 -32.12
CA THR A 7 -20.60 -27.21 -31.15
C THR A 7 -19.73 -27.27 -29.89
N PHE A 8 -18.87 -26.27 -29.68
CA PHE A 8 -18.17 -26.08 -28.41
C PHE A 8 -19.14 -25.55 -27.35
N LEU A 9 -19.59 -26.45 -26.48
CA LEU A 9 -20.31 -26.09 -25.26
C LEU A 9 -19.30 -25.53 -24.25
N PHE A 10 -19.13 -24.20 -24.21
CA PHE A 10 -18.42 -23.53 -23.13
C PHE A 10 -19.28 -23.60 -21.85
N LEU A 11 -19.04 -24.62 -21.03
CA LEU A 11 -19.56 -24.68 -19.67
C LEU A 11 -18.72 -23.74 -18.80
N SER A 12 -19.11 -22.47 -18.72
CA SER A 12 -18.51 -21.52 -17.78
C SER A 12 -18.95 -21.88 -16.36
N PHE A 13 -18.18 -22.73 -15.69
CA PHE A 13 -18.21 -22.81 -14.24
C PHE A 13 -17.66 -21.49 -13.70
N SER A 14 -18.57 -20.54 -13.46
CA SER A 14 -18.28 -19.36 -12.65
C SER A 14 -18.22 -19.78 -11.19
N PHE A 15 -17.08 -20.33 -10.77
CA PHE A 15 -16.74 -20.38 -9.35
C PHE A 15 -16.44 -18.95 -8.90
N SER A 16 -17.48 -18.23 -8.48
CA SER A 16 -17.35 -16.97 -7.76
C SER A 16 -16.91 -17.26 -6.32
N LEU A 17 -15.64 -17.59 -6.12
CA LEU A 17 -15.02 -17.39 -4.82
C LEU A 17 -14.52 -15.95 -4.78
N LEU A 18 -15.42 -15.03 -4.45
CA LEU A 18 -15.03 -13.67 -4.06
C LEU A 18 -14.32 -13.77 -2.70
N ALA A 19 -13.04 -14.13 -2.76
CA ALA A 19 -12.11 -13.98 -1.66
C ALA A 19 -11.72 -12.51 -1.55
N GLY A 20 -11.96 -11.92 -0.38
CA GLY A 20 -11.80 -10.50 -0.13
C GLY A 20 -10.64 -10.21 0.84
N THR A 21 -10.31 -8.94 0.99
CA THR A 21 -9.46 -8.51 2.10
C THR A 21 -10.33 -8.26 3.33
N VAL A 22 -10.00 -8.91 4.44
CA VAL A 22 -10.71 -8.81 5.72
C VAL A 22 -9.77 -8.23 6.76
N THR A 23 -10.13 -7.08 7.34
CA THR A 23 -9.27 -6.35 8.28
C THR A 23 -9.90 -6.28 9.67
N ALA A 24 -9.08 -6.45 10.71
CA ALA A 24 -9.54 -6.33 12.10
C ALA A 24 -9.92 -4.87 12.46
N LEU A 25 -11.09 -4.67 13.08
CA LEU A 25 -11.61 -3.34 13.47
C LEU A 25 -11.33 -2.97 14.95
N THR A 26 -10.80 -3.93 15.73
CA THR A 26 -10.66 -3.90 17.20
C THR A 26 -9.54 -2.99 17.70
N THR A 27 -9.22 -2.95 19.00
CA THR A 27 -8.04 -2.25 19.54
C THR A 27 -7.25 -3.16 20.47
N ILE A 28 -6.06 -2.75 20.92
CA ILE A 28 -5.30 -3.50 21.94
C ILE A 28 -6.04 -3.52 23.30
N ALA A 29 -6.68 -2.41 23.70
CA ALA A 29 -7.37 -2.29 24.99
C ALA A 29 -8.71 -3.05 25.03
N SER A 30 -9.35 -3.20 23.87
CA SER A 30 -10.59 -3.98 23.71
C SER A 30 -10.44 -4.87 22.47
N PRO A 31 -9.69 -5.99 22.59
CA PRO A 31 -9.48 -6.90 21.48
C PRO A 31 -10.76 -7.71 21.23
N GLY A 32 -11.03 -8.01 19.96
CA GLY A 32 -12.18 -8.82 19.54
C GLY A 32 -11.76 -10.27 19.27
N ASP A 33 -12.69 -11.20 19.46
CA ASP A 33 -12.47 -12.63 19.21
C ASP A 33 -12.47 -12.93 17.71
N TRP A 34 -11.54 -13.77 17.24
CA TRP A 34 -11.45 -14.21 15.85
C TRP A 34 -12.75 -14.82 15.33
N THR A 35 -13.47 -15.56 16.18
CA THR A 35 -14.73 -16.24 15.83
C THR A 35 -15.95 -15.31 15.76
N THR A 36 -15.79 -14.03 16.12
CA THR A 36 -16.87 -13.05 16.10
C THR A 36 -16.84 -12.25 14.79
N GLY A 37 -17.92 -12.29 14.00
CA GLY A 37 -17.98 -11.58 12.70
C GLY A 37 -17.73 -10.08 12.79
N THR A 38 -18.16 -9.41 13.87
CA THR A 38 -17.94 -7.96 14.08
C THR A 38 -16.50 -7.58 14.41
N THR A 39 -15.62 -8.55 14.69
CA THR A 39 -14.16 -8.32 14.78
C THR A 39 -13.60 -7.86 13.42
N TRP A 40 -14.28 -8.21 12.33
CA TRP A 40 -13.79 -8.15 10.97
C TRP A 40 -14.55 -7.15 10.10
N SER A 41 -13.85 -6.47 9.20
CA SER A 41 -14.42 -5.45 8.31
C SER A 41 -15.47 -5.97 7.34
N SER A 42 -15.46 -7.27 7.04
CA SER A 42 -16.49 -7.93 6.24
C SER A 42 -17.79 -8.19 7.01
N GLY A 43 -17.79 -8.06 8.34
CA GLY A 43 -18.88 -8.48 9.21
C GLY A 43 -18.98 -10.00 9.40
N THR A 44 -18.07 -10.78 8.81
CA THR A 44 -18.02 -12.24 8.86
C THR A 44 -16.66 -12.73 9.31
N VAL A 45 -16.61 -13.92 9.92
CA VAL A 45 -15.34 -14.60 10.23
C VAL A 45 -14.61 -14.93 8.92
N PRO A 46 -13.28 -14.74 8.83
CA PRO A 46 -12.52 -15.05 7.62
C PRO A 46 -12.76 -16.47 7.11
N THR A 47 -12.82 -16.61 5.79
CA THR A 47 -13.12 -17.86 5.09
C THR A 47 -12.08 -18.16 4.02
N SER A 48 -12.12 -19.37 3.45
CA SER A 48 -11.09 -19.82 2.51
C SER A 48 -10.95 -18.87 1.32
N GLY A 49 -9.72 -18.43 1.08
CA GLY A 49 -9.32 -17.48 0.05
C GLY A 49 -9.00 -16.09 0.61
N ASP A 50 -9.50 -15.73 1.79
CA ASP A 50 -9.37 -14.36 2.29
C ASP A 50 -7.92 -13.97 2.66
N LEU A 51 -7.62 -12.70 2.41
CA LEU A 51 -6.46 -12.02 2.98
C LEU A 51 -6.87 -11.37 4.30
N VAL A 52 -6.35 -11.89 5.41
CA VAL A 52 -6.63 -11.39 6.76
C VAL A 52 -5.54 -10.42 7.20
N ILE A 53 -5.91 -9.21 7.58
CA ILE A 53 -4.98 -8.19 8.07
C ILE A 53 -5.34 -7.81 9.51
N ILE A 54 -4.37 -7.93 10.42
CA ILE A 54 -4.45 -7.35 11.77
C ILE A 54 -3.56 -6.11 11.78
N PRO A 55 -4.12 -4.88 11.69
CA PRO A 55 -3.32 -3.66 11.58
C PRO A 55 -2.52 -3.36 12.86
N GLY A 56 -1.49 -2.53 12.73
CA GLY A 56 -0.75 -2.01 13.88
C GLY A 56 -1.68 -1.28 14.86
N GLY A 57 -1.46 -1.49 16.16
CA GLY A 57 -2.31 -0.93 17.22
C GLY A 57 -3.65 -1.66 17.43
N LYS A 58 -3.91 -2.75 16.71
CA LYS A 58 -5.10 -3.61 16.89
C LYS A 58 -4.69 -4.99 17.41
N ALA A 59 -5.61 -5.66 18.11
CA ALA A 59 -5.39 -7.02 18.60
C ALA A 59 -6.62 -7.91 18.40
N VAL A 60 -6.38 -9.16 18.01
CA VAL A 60 -7.41 -10.18 17.84
C VAL A 60 -7.14 -11.32 18.80
N VAL A 61 -8.19 -11.82 19.45
CA VAL A 61 -8.11 -12.91 20.43
C VAL A 61 -8.42 -14.25 19.76
N ILE A 62 -7.59 -15.25 20.02
CA ILE A 62 -7.87 -16.67 19.80
C ILE A 62 -8.30 -17.23 21.16
N ALA A 63 -9.60 -17.17 21.47
CA ALA A 63 -10.10 -17.57 22.78
C ALA A 63 -10.24 -19.10 22.95
N SER A 64 -10.69 -19.75 21.88
CA SER A 64 -10.99 -21.18 21.80
C SER A 64 -10.48 -21.78 20.49
N GLN A 65 -10.95 -22.98 20.14
CA GLN A 65 -10.66 -23.59 18.86
C GLN A 65 -11.34 -22.84 17.72
N VAL A 66 -10.52 -22.23 16.86
CA VAL A 66 -10.89 -21.58 15.61
C VAL A 66 -10.69 -22.60 14.48
N TYR A 67 -11.71 -22.77 13.64
CA TYR A 67 -11.75 -23.76 12.55
C TYR A 67 -11.55 -25.22 13.02
N GLY A 68 -12.40 -25.66 13.95
CA GLY A 68 -12.35 -27.04 14.45
C GLY A 68 -12.89 -28.11 13.50
N GLY A 69 -13.65 -27.72 12.46
CA GLY A 69 -14.20 -28.62 11.44
C GLY A 69 -13.40 -28.55 10.13
N THR A 70 -13.64 -27.51 9.33
CA THR A 70 -12.93 -27.27 8.08
C THR A 70 -11.92 -26.14 8.23
N SER A 71 -10.65 -26.43 7.96
CA SER A 71 -9.58 -25.43 7.97
C SER A 71 -9.57 -24.64 6.65
N PRO A 72 -9.75 -23.31 6.67
CA PRO A 72 -9.70 -22.49 5.46
C PRO A 72 -8.26 -22.30 4.97
N THR A 73 -8.11 -21.98 3.68
CA THR A 73 -6.87 -21.43 3.14
C THR A 73 -6.85 -19.92 3.35
N LEU A 74 -5.94 -19.39 4.15
CA LEU A 74 -5.84 -17.96 4.46
C LEU A 74 -4.42 -17.43 4.28
N ILE A 75 -4.29 -16.17 3.86
CA ILE A 75 -3.07 -15.40 4.06
C ILE A 75 -3.32 -14.47 5.24
N VAL A 76 -2.57 -14.61 6.33
CA VAL A 76 -2.73 -13.80 7.53
C VAL A 76 -1.53 -12.88 7.71
N ILE A 77 -1.74 -11.57 7.63
CA ILE A 77 -0.72 -10.54 7.90
C ILE A 77 -0.98 -9.93 9.27
N VAL A 78 -0.03 -10.09 10.19
CA VAL A 78 -0.09 -9.58 11.56
C VAL A 78 0.86 -8.40 11.70
N ASN A 79 0.32 -7.19 11.58
CA ASN A 79 1.01 -5.94 11.94
C ASN A 79 0.75 -5.55 13.40
N GLY A 80 -0.37 -6.01 13.96
CA GLY A 80 -0.78 -5.81 15.35
C GLY A 80 -0.43 -7.00 16.24
N THR A 81 -1.41 -7.55 16.95
CA THR A 81 -1.20 -8.66 17.89
C THR A 81 -2.26 -9.75 17.77
N LEU A 82 -1.82 -11.01 17.74
CA LEU A 82 -2.63 -12.20 18.00
C LEU A 82 -2.48 -12.59 19.47
N ASN A 83 -3.55 -12.41 20.25
CA ASN A 83 -3.60 -12.78 21.66
C ASN A 83 -4.20 -14.18 21.81
N PHE A 84 -3.54 -15.09 22.51
CA PHE A 84 -4.12 -16.39 22.84
C PHE A 84 -4.64 -16.39 24.27
N GLU A 85 -5.87 -16.85 24.48
CA GLU A 85 -6.33 -17.29 25.82
C GLU A 85 -5.90 -18.74 26.08
N PRO A 86 -5.98 -19.28 27.32
CA PRO A 86 -5.33 -20.55 27.69
C PRO A 86 -5.68 -21.78 26.83
N SER A 87 -6.82 -21.75 26.13
CA SER A 87 -7.35 -22.81 25.26
C SER A 87 -7.38 -22.45 23.76
N GLY A 88 -6.81 -21.32 23.37
CA GLY A 88 -6.87 -20.82 22.01
C GLY A 88 -6.16 -21.72 21.00
N LYS A 89 -6.84 -22.12 19.92
CA LYS A 89 -6.22 -22.90 18.84
C LYS A 89 -6.62 -22.32 17.49
N LEU A 90 -5.67 -22.09 16.61
CA LEU A 90 -5.91 -21.64 15.24
C LEU A 90 -5.50 -22.74 14.26
N ASN A 91 -6.47 -23.30 13.54
CA ASN A 91 -6.24 -24.37 12.57
C ASN A 91 -6.45 -23.86 11.14
N LEU A 92 -5.43 -23.99 10.30
CA LEU A 92 -5.44 -23.52 8.91
C LEU A 92 -5.08 -24.64 7.94
N SER A 93 -5.50 -24.51 6.67
CA SER A 93 -5.19 -25.49 5.62
C SER A 93 -3.69 -25.46 5.26
N ALA A 94 -3.20 -26.48 4.54
CA ALA A 94 -1.79 -26.61 4.17
C ALA A 94 -1.25 -25.47 3.28
N LEU A 95 -2.13 -24.76 2.58
CA LEU A 95 -1.76 -23.65 1.68
C LEU A 95 -1.87 -22.28 2.37
N SER A 96 -2.13 -22.25 3.68
CA SER A 96 -2.21 -21.01 4.43
C SER A 96 -0.84 -20.49 4.84
N SER A 97 -0.75 -19.18 5.08
CA SER A 97 0.43 -18.56 5.67
C SER A 97 0.06 -17.57 6.77
N ILE A 98 0.94 -17.43 7.75
CA ILE A 98 0.89 -16.39 8.77
C ILE A 98 2.21 -15.63 8.73
N GLN A 99 2.13 -14.35 8.37
CA GLN A 99 3.24 -13.43 8.36
C GLN A 99 3.14 -12.48 9.56
N LEU A 100 4.13 -12.55 10.45
CA LEU A 100 4.36 -11.51 11.44
C LEU A 100 5.22 -10.44 10.79
N SER A 101 4.69 -9.21 10.65
CA SER A 101 5.45 -8.06 10.19
C SER A 101 6.36 -7.52 11.30
N VAL A 102 7.20 -6.51 11.00
CA VAL A 102 8.03 -5.84 12.01
C VAL A 102 7.13 -5.30 13.14
N GLY A 103 7.38 -5.73 14.37
CA GLY A 103 6.58 -5.36 15.54
C GLY A 103 5.24 -6.09 15.69
N GLY A 104 4.84 -6.89 14.70
CA GLY A 104 3.70 -7.80 14.80
C GLY A 104 3.97 -8.93 15.79
N LYS A 105 2.96 -9.34 16.56
CA LYS A 105 3.16 -10.24 17.71
C LYS A 105 2.19 -11.41 17.77
N ILE A 106 2.69 -12.55 18.27
CA ILE A 106 1.89 -13.60 18.89
C ILE A 106 2.15 -13.52 20.39
N SER A 107 1.09 -13.25 21.16
CA SER A 107 1.16 -13.04 22.60
C SER A 107 0.32 -14.10 23.33
N PRO A 108 0.94 -15.12 23.93
CA PRO A 108 0.21 -16.10 24.71
C PRO A 108 -0.18 -15.57 26.09
N LYS A 109 -1.34 -16.00 26.61
CA LYS A 109 -1.74 -15.71 27.99
C LYS A 109 -0.76 -16.24 29.04
N ASN A 110 -0.22 -17.42 28.79
CA ASN A 110 0.67 -18.17 29.68
C ASN A 110 1.48 -19.18 28.86
N SER A 111 2.15 -20.15 29.48
CA SER A 111 2.93 -21.18 28.77
C SER A 111 2.13 -22.46 28.49
N SER A 112 0.80 -22.37 28.33
CA SER A 112 -0.07 -23.53 28.10
C SER A 112 0.22 -24.20 26.76
N ALA A 113 0.43 -25.53 26.77
CA ALA A 113 0.55 -26.35 25.56
C ALA A 113 -0.76 -26.45 24.75
N SER A 114 -1.86 -25.86 25.22
CA SER A 114 -3.12 -25.79 24.47
C SER A 114 -3.27 -24.53 23.63
N GLN A 115 -2.28 -23.62 23.66
CA GLN A 115 -2.25 -22.40 22.87
C GLN A 115 -1.48 -22.65 21.57
N LEU A 116 -2.21 -22.97 20.49
CA LEU A 116 -1.64 -23.62 19.30
C LEU A 116 -1.95 -22.90 17.99
N ILE A 117 -1.02 -22.98 17.04
CA ILE A 117 -1.28 -22.73 15.61
C ILE A 117 -0.89 -23.98 14.83
N THR A 118 -1.81 -24.46 13.99
CA THR A 118 -1.54 -25.53 13.02
C THR A 118 -1.81 -25.06 11.60
N ILE A 119 -0.94 -25.45 10.66
CA ILE A 119 -1.08 -25.20 9.22
C ILE A 119 -0.93 -26.54 8.52
N GLY A 120 -1.97 -27.00 7.82
CA GLY A 120 -1.96 -28.31 7.15
C GLY A 120 -1.78 -29.49 8.09
N GLY A 121 -2.24 -29.35 9.35
CA GLY A 121 -2.03 -30.35 10.40
C GLY A 121 -0.63 -30.34 11.03
N ILE A 122 0.30 -29.51 10.54
CA ILE A 122 1.63 -29.35 11.13
C ILE A 122 1.54 -28.32 12.25
N LEU A 123 2.06 -28.66 13.43
CA LEU A 123 2.15 -27.74 14.56
C LEU A 123 3.22 -26.67 14.28
N LYS A 124 2.79 -25.43 14.04
CA LYS A 124 3.68 -24.29 13.76
C LYS A 124 4.01 -23.47 15.00
N TYR A 125 3.11 -23.43 15.98
CA TYR A 125 3.32 -22.73 17.24
C TYR A 125 2.65 -23.45 18.39
N SER A 126 3.33 -23.45 19.54
CA SER A 126 2.82 -23.81 20.85
C SER A 126 3.37 -22.84 21.88
N ALA A 127 2.54 -22.24 22.73
CA ALA A 127 3.04 -21.31 23.75
C ALA A 127 4.02 -21.96 24.73
N ALA A 128 3.87 -23.26 25.00
CA ALA A 128 4.80 -24.04 25.82
C ALA A 128 6.20 -24.16 25.19
N ASN A 129 6.27 -24.23 23.86
CA ASN A 129 7.52 -24.42 23.14
C ASN A 129 8.19 -23.09 22.77
N ASN A 130 7.37 -22.13 22.36
CA ASN A 130 7.82 -20.94 21.63
C ASN A 130 7.71 -19.65 22.44
N GLY A 131 6.86 -19.60 23.48
CA GLY A 131 6.58 -18.38 24.23
C GLY A 131 5.93 -17.30 23.36
N ALA A 132 6.20 -16.02 23.66
CA ALA A 132 5.76 -14.92 22.82
C ALA A 132 6.67 -14.79 21.59
N LEU A 133 6.08 -14.57 20.42
CA LEU A 133 6.82 -14.29 19.18
C LEU A 133 6.61 -12.85 18.74
N ILE A 134 7.68 -12.23 18.28
CA ILE A 134 7.68 -10.89 17.69
C ILE A 134 8.32 -11.04 16.31
N GLY A 135 7.62 -10.56 15.28
CA GLY A 135 8.10 -10.57 13.91
C GLY A 135 9.28 -9.61 13.69
N PRO A 136 9.95 -9.69 12.53
CA PRO A 136 9.48 -10.39 11.33
C PRO A 136 9.71 -11.92 11.33
N ALA A 137 8.67 -12.68 11.01
CA ALA A 137 8.74 -14.14 10.85
C ALA A 137 7.52 -14.68 10.06
N ILE A 138 7.68 -15.80 9.35
CA ILE A 138 6.61 -16.42 8.56
C ILE A 138 6.42 -17.90 8.91
N ALA A 139 5.17 -18.31 9.05
CA ALA A 139 4.77 -19.71 9.10
C ALA A 139 3.95 -20.04 7.85
N ASP A 140 4.46 -20.96 7.04
CA ASP A 140 3.83 -21.47 5.82
C ASP A 140 4.26 -22.94 5.57
N VAL A 141 4.05 -23.45 4.35
CA VAL A 141 4.46 -24.80 3.94
C VAL A 141 5.98 -25.04 4.00
N LEU A 142 6.81 -23.98 3.91
CA LEU A 142 8.28 -24.07 3.91
C LEU A 142 8.89 -23.93 5.31
N SER A 143 8.15 -23.37 6.26
CA SER A 143 8.57 -23.28 7.66
C SER A 143 8.61 -24.65 8.36
N GLY A 144 9.43 -24.77 9.42
CA GLY A 144 9.53 -26.00 10.21
C GLY A 144 8.31 -26.27 11.10
N LEU A 145 8.51 -27.13 12.09
CA LEU A 145 7.52 -27.44 13.15
C LEU A 145 7.93 -26.78 14.47
N SER A 146 6.96 -26.55 15.37
CA SER A 146 7.22 -26.05 16.72
C SER A 146 7.98 -27.08 17.56
N VAL A 147 9.17 -26.70 18.04
CA VAL A 147 10.09 -27.54 18.81
C VAL A 147 10.33 -26.89 20.17
N PRO A 148 10.29 -27.64 21.28
CA PRO A 148 10.62 -27.12 22.62
C PRO A 148 12.00 -26.45 22.64
N GLY A 149 12.08 -25.25 23.23
CA GLY A 149 13.34 -24.51 23.38
C GLY A 149 13.83 -23.82 22.12
N GLN A 150 13.06 -23.85 21.02
CA GLN A 150 13.39 -23.18 19.76
C GLN A 150 12.25 -22.21 19.38
N PRO A 151 12.30 -20.94 19.81
CA PRO A 151 11.19 -20.01 19.67
C PRO A 151 10.63 -19.89 18.25
N PHE A 152 11.48 -19.90 17.24
CA PHE A 152 11.11 -19.68 15.84
C PHE A 152 11.09 -20.94 14.96
N SER A 153 11.15 -22.15 15.53
CA SER A 153 11.30 -23.37 14.71
C SER A 153 10.13 -23.64 13.75
N GLY A 154 8.93 -23.15 14.06
CA GLY A 154 7.75 -23.20 13.17
C GLY A 154 7.36 -21.87 12.53
N PHE A 155 8.17 -20.83 12.77
CA PHE A 155 8.02 -19.48 12.21
C PHE A 155 9.40 -19.03 11.73
N ASN A 156 9.71 -19.28 10.46
CA ASN A 156 11.00 -18.92 9.91
C ASN A 156 11.20 -17.41 10.06
N PRO A 157 12.17 -16.97 10.88
CA PRO A 157 12.46 -15.57 11.01
C PRO A 157 13.04 -15.17 9.66
N TYR A 158 12.34 -14.28 8.97
CA TYR A 158 12.96 -13.55 7.88
C TYR A 158 13.39 -12.25 8.51
N THR A 159 14.66 -11.93 8.42
CA THR A 159 15.05 -10.55 8.69
C THR A 159 14.31 -9.72 7.63
N LEU A 160 13.47 -8.77 8.06
CA LEU A 160 13.47 -7.51 7.35
C LEU A 160 14.78 -6.89 7.84
N PRO A 161 15.87 -7.00 7.08
CA PRO A 161 17.16 -6.67 7.63
C PRO A 161 17.13 -5.23 8.08
N VAL A 162 17.60 -5.01 9.30
CA VAL A 162 17.98 -3.67 9.77
C VAL A 162 19.29 -3.32 9.07
N TYR A 163 19.26 -3.24 7.74
CA TYR A 163 20.32 -2.64 6.93
C TYR A 163 20.17 -1.12 6.91
N LEU A 164 19.08 -0.54 7.41
CA LEU A 164 18.77 0.87 7.19
C LEU A 164 18.47 1.54 8.53
N GLU A 165 19.42 2.33 9.02
CA GLU A 165 19.21 3.18 10.20
C GLU A 165 18.31 4.37 9.86
N ASN A 166 18.52 4.93 8.67
CA ASN A 166 17.76 6.07 8.18
C ASN A 166 17.48 5.83 6.70
N PHE A 167 16.21 5.94 6.29
CA PHE A 167 15.81 6.03 4.88
C PHE A 167 14.82 7.18 4.78
N THR A 168 15.20 8.23 4.08
CA THR A 168 14.47 9.51 4.06
C THR A 168 14.45 10.09 2.66
N VAL A 169 13.45 10.92 2.39
CA VAL A 169 13.36 11.70 1.16
C VAL A 169 13.14 13.17 1.50
N SER A 170 13.89 14.05 0.83
CA SER A 170 13.85 15.48 1.04
C SER A 170 13.99 16.22 -0.29
N GLN A 171 13.81 17.54 -0.27
CA GLN A 171 14.03 18.40 -1.43
C GLN A 171 15.27 19.26 -1.20
N LYS A 172 16.11 19.37 -2.23
CA LYS A 172 17.23 20.33 -2.28
C LYS A 172 17.20 21.01 -3.64
N SER A 173 16.90 22.31 -3.66
CA SER A 173 16.73 23.10 -4.90
C SER A 173 15.69 22.45 -5.85
N ASN A 174 16.12 22.05 -7.06
CA ASN A 174 15.29 21.39 -8.08
C ASN A 174 15.52 19.86 -8.11
N MET A 175 16.00 19.26 -7.02
CA MET A 175 16.22 17.83 -6.90
C MET A 175 15.44 17.24 -5.72
N VAL A 176 14.95 16.01 -5.90
CA VAL A 176 14.58 15.12 -4.81
C VAL A 176 15.84 14.39 -4.36
N ILE A 177 16.08 14.40 -3.05
CA ILE A 177 17.22 13.75 -2.41
C ILE A 177 16.70 12.57 -1.60
N VAL A 178 17.03 11.36 -2.04
CA VAL A 178 16.79 10.11 -1.32
C VAL A 178 18.07 9.76 -0.58
N HIS A 179 18.01 9.76 0.75
CA HIS A 179 19.17 9.56 1.61
C HIS A 179 19.00 8.34 2.50
N TRP A 180 20.05 7.52 2.62
CA TRP A 180 20.07 6.41 3.56
C TRP A 180 21.40 6.08 4.19
N GLN A 181 21.34 5.41 5.34
CA GLN A 181 22.48 4.93 6.10
C GLN A 181 22.34 3.45 6.47
N THR A 182 23.42 2.67 6.32
CA THR A 182 23.47 1.23 6.63
C THR A 182 24.56 0.87 7.63
N THR A 183 24.24 -0.06 8.52
CA THR A 183 25.15 -0.65 9.52
C THR A 183 25.82 -1.94 9.04
N ALA A 184 25.31 -2.57 7.98
CA ALA A 184 25.79 -3.87 7.51
C ALA A 184 26.11 -3.85 6.01
N ALA A 185 26.99 -2.91 5.62
CA ALA A 185 27.52 -2.80 4.27
C ALA A 185 28.18 -4.10 3.77
N SER A 186 28.77 -4.90 4.66
CA SER A 186 29.52 -6.11 4.29
C SER A 186 28.68 -7.29 3.81
N ALA A 187 27.35 -7.27 4.01
CA ALA A 187 26.45 -8.33 3.53
C ALA A 187 25.64 -7.90 2.30
N VAL A 188 25.78 -6.64 1.90
CA VAL A 188 25.06 -6.04 0.77
C VAL A 188 25.96 -6.02 -0.46
N ASN A 189 25.40 -6.36 -1.60
CA ASN A 189 26.05 -6.25 -2.90
C ASN A 189 25.68 -4.93 -3.59
N ARG A 190 24.38 -4.59 -3.60
CA ARG A 190 23.88 -3.41 -4.32
C ARG A 190 22.61 -2.84 -3.71
N PHE A 191 22.47 -1.51 -3.80
CA PHE A 191 21.22 -0.80 -3.55
C PHE A 191 20.59 -0.36 -4.87
N GLU A 192 19.30 -0.59 -5.02
CA GLU A 192 18.51 -0.04 -6.13
C GLU A 192 17.41 0.85 -5.57
N VAL A 193 17.44 2.12 -5.94
CA VAL A 193 16.38 3.06 -5.61
C VAL A 193 15.23 2.81 -6.58
N GLN A 194 14.09 2.39 -6.04
CA GLN A 194 12.87 2.21 -6.79
C GLN A 194 11.87 3.30 -6.44
N ARG A 195 11.11 3.73 -7.46
CA ARG A 195 10.04 4.71 -7.29
C ARG A 195 8.73 4.22 -7.87
N SER A 196 7.64 4.76 -7.34
CA SER A 196 6.27 4.52 -7.82
C SER A 196 5.50 5.84 -7.88
N GLU A 197 4.86 6.10 -9.01
CA GLU A 197 3.98 7.25 -9.23
C GLU A 197 2.49 6.88 -9.17
N ASP A 198 2.19 5.60 -9.01
CA ASP A 198 0.84 5.02 -9.01
C ASP A 198 0.43 4.48 -7.63
N ASN A 199 0.95 5.10 -6.57
CA ASN A 199 0.65 4.73 -5.18
C ASN A 199 1.05 3.29 -4.82
N GLY A 200 2.15 2.80 -5.37
CA GLY A 200 2.80 1.55 -5.01
C GLY A 200 2.34 0.31 -5.79
N HIS A 201 1.52 0.47 -6.83
CA HIS A 201 1.06 -0.65 -7.67
C HIS A 201 2.17 -1.14 -8.61
N SER A 202 2.94 -0.22 -9.18
CA SER A 202 4.12 -0.51 -10.00
C SER A 202 5.34 0.24 -9.50
N TRP A 203 6.50 -0.41 -9.62
CA TRP A 203 7.78 0.11 -9.17
C TRP A 203 8.78 0.05 -10.32
N GLN A 204 9.53 1.13 -10.49
CA GLN A 204 10.58 1.24 -11.49
C GLN A 204 11.90 1.61 -10.81
N THR A 205 13.00 1.05 -11.28
CA THR A 205 14.35 1.41 -10.79
C THR A 205 14.72 2.80 -11.31
N ALA A 206 14.85 3.75 -10.39
CA ALA A 206 15.27 5.12 -10.66
C ALA A 206 16.80 5.26 -10.66
N GLY A 207 17.49 4.44 -9.86
CA GLY A 207 18.94 4.47 -9.76
C GLY A 207 19.50 3.24 -9.07
N SER A 208 20.80 3.02 -9.23
CA SER A 208 21.53 1.92 -8.59
C SER A 208 22.86 2.40 -8.04
N LEU A 209 23.18 2.02 -6.81
CA LEU A 209 24.41 2.38 -6.13
C LEU A 209 25.12 1.13 -5.61
N PRO A 210 26.42 0.96 -5.91
CA PRO A 210 27.23 -0.08 -5.27
C PRO A 210 27.50 0.28 -3.80
N VAL A 211 27.88 -0.72 -3.02
CA VAL A 211 28.23 -0.53 -1.60
C VAL A 211 29.50 0.30 -1.44
N ARG A 212 29.51 1.14 -0.39
CA ARG A 212 30.60 2.02 0.04
C ARG A 212 30.96 1.75 1.51
N SER A 213 32.20 2.05 1.89
CA SER A 213 32.75 1.76 3.22
C SER A 213 32.18 2.62 4.35
N ASN A 214 31.71 3.83 4.06
CA ASN A 214 31.17 4.75 5.08
C ASN A 214 29.69 4.48 5.42
N GLY A 215 29.03 3.57 4.71
CA GLY A 215 27.63 3.21 4.95
C GLY A 215 26.61 4.33 4.69
N ILE A 216 27.01 5.47 4.12
CA ILE A 216 26.14 6.63 3.87
C ILE A 216 25.95 6.80 2.36
N TYR A 217 24.70 6.97 1.94
CA TYR A 217 24.32 7.00 0.54
C TYR A 217 23.30 8.11 0.27
N GLU A 218 23.41 8.66 -0.93
CA GLU A 218 22.53 9.69 -1.45
C GLU A 218 22.26 9.41 -2.92
N PHE A 219 21.00 9.47 -3.31
CA PHE A 219 20.54 9.46 -4.69
C PHE A 219 19.74 10.73 -4.95
N GLU A 220 20.05 11.39 -6.06
CA GLU A 220 19.35 12.59 -6.47
C GLU A 220 18.61 12.33 -7.78
N GLU A 221 17.39 12.86 -7.89
CA GLU A 221 16.70 12.94 -9.15
C GLU A 221 16.00 14.28 -9.34
N LEU A 222 15.70 14.62 -10.59
CA LEU A 222 15.01 15.86 -10.92
C LEU A 222 13.65 15.90 -10.24
N LEU A 223 13.36 17.05 -9.62
CA LEU A 223 12.12 17.29 -8.92
C LEU A 223 10.92 17.10 -9.86
N PRO A 224 9.93 16.25 -9.51
CA PRO A 224 8.73 16.12 -10.34
C PRO A 224 7.98 17.44 -10.40
N SER A 225 7.25 17.66 -11.49
CA SER A 225 6.45 18.87 -11.68
C SER A 225 5.38 18.99 -10.61
N THR A 226 4.62 17.91 -10.33
CA THR A 226 3.55 17.86 -9.33
C THR A 226 3.26 16.40 -8.91
N GLY A 227 2.64 16.21 -7.73
CA GLY A 227 2.10 14.92 -7.30
C GLY A 227 2.93 14.25 -6.20
N THR A 228 2.57 13.01 -5.88
CA THR A 228 3.27 12.18 -4.90
C THR A 228 4.06 11.10 -5.60
N ILE A 229 5.32 10.94 -5.21
CA ILE A 229 6.18 9.83 -5.60
C ILE A 229 6.52 9.05 -4.33
N LEU A 230 6.40 7.73 -4.40
CA LEU A 230 6.84 6.82 -3.36
C LEU A 230 8.21 6.27 -3.72
N TYR A 231 9.09 6.11 -2.73
CA TYR A 231 10.41 5.52 -2.89
C TYR A 231 10.59 4.34 -1.94
N ARG A 232 11.31 3.33 -2.41
CA ARG A 232 11.84 2.23 -1.61
C ARG A 232 13.22 1.83 -2.14
N LEU A 233 14.00 1.15 -1.32
CA LEU A 233 15.22 0.48 -1.75
C LEU A 233 14.90 -0.98 -2.01
N GLN A 234 15.40 -1.53 -3.12
CA GLN A 234 15.67 -2.95 -3.25
C GLN A 234 17.15 -3.17 -2.88
N ILE A 235 17.41 -4.02 -1.91
CA ILE A 235 18.74 -4.32 -1.40
C ILE A 235 19.07 -5.74 -1.81
N SER A 236 20.09 -5.91 -2.65
CA SER A 236 20.56 -7.21 -3.09
C SER A 236 21.75 -7.63 -2.22
N GLU A 237 21.70 -8.84 -1.70
CA GLU A 237 22.76 -9.46 -0.90
C GLU A 237 23.78 -10.20 -1.79
N GLU A 238 24.97 -10.51 -1.25
CA GLU A 238 26.01 -11.25 -1.99
C GLU A 238 25.57 -12.67 -2.40
N ASN A 239 24.69 -13.29 -1.61
CA ASN A 239 24.13 -14.61 -1.88
C ASN A 239 23.06 -14.62 -3.01
N GLY A 240 22.75 -13.45 -3.60
CA GLY A 240 21.75 -13.30 -4.65
C GLY A 240 20.31 -13.09 -4.15
N ALA A 241 20.06 -13.14 -2.85
CA ALA A 241 18.79 -12.73 -2.27
C ALA A 241 18.59 -11.23 -2.40
N TRP A 242 17.33 -10.79 -2.37
CA TRP A 242 16.99 -9.38 -2.30
C TRP A 242 15.83 -9.13 -1.35
N LEU A 243 15.75 -7.90 -0.87
CA LEU A 243 14.72 -7.43 0.05
C LEU A 243 14.36 -5.97 -0.23
N TYR A 244 13.30 -5.48 0.41
CA TYR A 244 12.87 -4.10 0.29
C TYR A 244 12.95 -3.35 1.62
N SER A 245 13.26 -2.05 1.56
CA SER A 245 13.13 -1.14 2.70
C SER A 245 11.67 -0.81 3.02
N ASN A 246 11.45 -0.02 4.08
CA ASN A 246 10.22 0.76 4.22
C ASN A 246 10.03 1.71 3.02
N VAL A 247 8.78 2.13 2.79
CA VAL A 247 8.43 3.11 1.76
C VAL A 247 8.44 4.51 2.36
N VAL A 248 9.03 5.48 1.66
CA VAL A 248 8.95 6.91 1.97
C VAL A 248 8.26 7.66 0.85
N SER A 249 7.55 8.74 1.16
CA SER A 249 6.81 9.52 0.17
C SER A 249 7.35 10.94 0.04
N PHE A 250 7.49 11.41 -1.19
CA PHE A 250 7.70 12.81 -1.49
C PHE A 250 6.46 13.36 -2.20
N SER A 251 5.85 14.41 -1.65
CA SER A 251 4.70 15.06 -2.26
C SER A 251 5.03 16.51 -2.59
N ARG A 252 4.99 16.83 -3.88
CA ARG A 252 5.02 18.22 -4.34
C ARG A 252 3.61 18.70 -4.58
N LYS A 253 3.14 19.60 -3.72
CA LYS A 253 1.93 20.37 -3.99
C LYS A 253 2.17 21.25 -5.21
N VAL A 254 1.19 21.33 -6.09
CA VAL A 254 1.14 22.38 -7.12
C VAL A 254 1.25 23.72 -6.39
N PRO A 255 2.21 24.60 -6.71
CA PRO A 255 2.07 26.00 -6.34
C PRO A 255 0.87 26.53 -7.12
N ALA A 256 -0.29 26.60 -6.48
CA ALA A 256 -1.50 27.14 -7.07
C ALA A 256 -1.43 28.68 -7.10
N ASP A 257 -0.45 29.24 -7.82
CA ASP A 257 -0.42 30.65 -8.22
C ASP A 257 -1.09 30.85 -9.58
N VAL A 258 -2.04 29.98 -9.94
CA VAL A 258 -2.90 30.23 -11.09
C VAL A 258 -3.87 31.34 -10.71
N LYS A 259 -3.63 32.53 -11.25
CA LYS A 259 -4.48 33.70 -11.03
C LYS A 259 -5.47 33.82 -12.17
N LEU A 260 -6.74 34.03 -11.81
CA LEU A 260 -7.81 34.34 -12.75
C LEU A 260 -8.38 35.71 -12.43
N PHE A 261 -8.40 36.59 -13.44
CA PHE A 261 -8.96 37.93 -13.31
C PHE A 261 -9.43 38.50 -14.66
N PRO A 262 -10.35 39.47 -14.67
CA PRO A 262 -11.12 39.92 -13.52
C PRO A 262 -12.16 38.85 -13.11
N ASN A 263 -12.52 38.83 -11.84
CA ASN A 263 -13.66 38.09 -11.32
C ASN A 263 -14.37 39.00 -10.31
N PRO A 264 -15.60 39.50 -10.59
CA PRO A 264 -16.47 39.18 -11.73
C PRO A 264 -15.93 39.60 -13.12
N THR A 265 -16.43 38.99 -14.20
CA THR A 265 -16.06 39.30 -15.59
C THR A 265 -17.29 39.53 -16.47
N THR A 266 -17.15 40.29 -17.56
CA THR A 266 -18.16 40.48 -18.61
C THR A 266 -17.92 39.60 -19.85
N GLY A 267 -17.07 38.58 -19.74
CA GLY A 267 -16.77 37.64 -20.81
C GLY A 267 -15.29 37.46 -21.12
N LYS A 268 -14.43 38.42 -20.75
CA LYS A 268 -12.98 38.31 -20.98
C LYS A 268 -12.25 37.94 -19.69
N LEU A 269 -11.48 36.86 -19.73
CA LEU A 269 -10.67 36.37 -18.62
C LEU A 269 -9.20 36.34 -18.98
N GLN A 270 -8.36 36.67 -18.01
CA GLN A 270 -6.93 36.38 -18.04
C GLN A 270 -6.59 35.30 -17.03
N PHE A 271 -5.82 34.32 -17.49
CA PHE A 271 -5.21 33.29 -16.66
C PHE A 271 -3.71 33.49 -16.64
N SER A 272 -3.12 33.68 -15.47
CA SER A 272 -1.67 33.65 -15.31
C SER A 272 -1.24 32.31 -14.73
N PHE A 273 -0.24 31.69 -15.36
CA PHE A 273 0.33 30.42 -14.91
C PHE A 273 1.77 30.65 -14.41
N PRO A 274 2.18 29.97 -13.32
CA PRO A 274 3.59 29.94 -12.94
C PRO A 274 4.43 29.28 -14.03
N ALA A 275 5.66 29.76 -14.23
CA ALA A 275 6.57 29.26 -15.25
C ALA A 275 6.95 27.78 -15.10
N SER A 276 6.68 27.19 -13.94
CA SER A 276 6.88 25.77 -13.65
C SER A 276 5.81 24.85 -14.25
N LEU A 277 4.69 25.40 -14.76
CA LEU A 277 3.68 24.63 -15.50
C LEU A 277 3.95 24.75 -16.99
N SER A 278 4.10 23.61 -17.67
CA SER A 278 4.34 23.53 -19.11
C SER A 278 3.61 22.32 -19.71
N GLY A 279 3.46 22.29 -21.03
CA GLY A 279 2.78 21.20 -21.74
C GLY A 279 1.26 21.39 -21.89
N PRO A 280 0.57 20.40 -22.49
CA PRO A 280 -0.86 20.51 -22.77
C PRO A 280 -1.69 20.38 -21.48
N ALA A 281 -2.79 21.12 -21.41
CA ALA A 281 -3.76 21.05 -20.33
C ALA A 281 -5.19 21.20 -20.89
N THR A 282 -6.19 20.95 -20.06
CA THR A 282 -7.60 21.13 -20.39
C THR A 282 -8.26 21.99 -19.33
N MET A 283 -8.90 23.06 -19.77
CA MET A 283 -9.70 23.93 -18.92
C MET A 283 -11.18 23.61 -19.10
N GLN A 284 -11.90 23.51 -17.99
CA GLN A 284 -13.31 23.13 -17.95
C GLN A 284 -14.10 24.14 -17.13
N PHE A 285 -15.26 24.55 -17.66
CA PHE A 285 -16.23 25.41 -17.00
C PHE A 285 -17.49 24.58 -16.76
N ALA A 286 -17.87 24.38 -15.51
CA ALA A 286 -19.11 23.72 -15.14
C ALA A 286 -20.04 24.71 -14.43
N ASN A 287 -21.34 24.65 -14.72
CA ASN A 287 -22.32 25.46 -13.99
C ASN A 287 -22.60 24.87 -12.59
N LEU A 288 -23.42 25.56 -11.79
CA LEU A 288 -23.79 25.11 -10.44
C LEU A 288 -24.49 23.74 -10.38
N ALA A 289 -25.12 23.31 -11.46
CA ALA A 289 -25.75 21.99 -11.57
C ALA A 289 -24.73 20.89 -11.96
N GLY A 290 -23.45 21.22 -12.10
CA GLY A 290 -22.39 20.29 -12.51
C GLY A 290 -22.33 20.02 -14.02
N ASN A 291 -23.20 20.67 -14.82
CA ASN A 291 -23.19 20.50 -16.27
C ASN A 291 -21.99 21.23 -16.88
N MET A 292 -21.27 20.55 -17.76
CA MET A 292 -20.14 21.12 -18.49
C MET A 292 -20.64 22.17 -19.49
N ALA A 293 -20.27 23.43 -19.28
CA ALA A 293 -20.67 24.55 -20.11
C ALA A 293 -19.65 24.85 -21.21
N LYS A 294 -18.34 24.69 -20.92
CA LYS A 294 -17.27 24.88 -21.91
C LYS A 294 -16.05 24.05 -21.54
N GLN A 295 -15.37 23.52 -22.56
CA GLN A 295 -14.08 22.85 -22.40
C GLN A 295 -13.11 23.38 -23.45
N ILE A 296 -11.90 23.72 -23.03
CA ILE A 296 -10.85 24.30 -23.88
C ILE A 296 -9.58 23.49 -23.71
N ALA A 297 -9.01 23.05 -24.83
CA ALA A 297 -7.67 22.49 -24.86
C ALA A 297 -6.64 23.62 -24.84
N LEU A 298 -5.71 23.58 -23.89
CA LEU A 298 -4.59 24.51 -23.80
C LEU A 298 -3.37 23.81 -24.39
N THR A 299 -3.05 24.11 -25.65
CA THR A 299 -1.90 23.54 -26.36
C THR A 299 -0.62 24.30 -25.97
N GLY A 300 -0.12 24.02 -24.76
CA GLY A 300 1.18 24.49 -24.27
C GLY A 300 1.11 25.73 -23.39
N LEU A 301 1.02 25.54 -22.07
CA LEU A 301 0.83 26.60 -21.08
C LEU A 301 1.85 27.76 -21.21
N GLN A 302 1.40 28.90 -21.74
CA GLN A 302 2.07 30.20 -21.72
C GLN A 302 1.89 30.89 -20.34
N ARG A 303 2.75 31.85 -20.01
CA ARG A 303 2.65 32.63 -18.75
C ARG A 303 1.31 33.36 -18.57
N SER A 304 0.66 33.73 -19.66
CA SER A 304 -0.66 34.36 -19.66
C SER A 304 -1.51 33.85 -20.82
N TYR A 305 -2.79 33.62 -20.56
CA TYR A 305 -3.81 33.35 -21.57
C TYR A 305 -4.94 34.35 -21.43
N GLN A 306 -5.41 34.85 -22.57
CA GLN A 306 -6.67 35.54 -22.65
C GLN A 306 -7.72 34.59 -23.22
N LEU A 307 -8.85 34.50 -22.54
CA LEU A 307 -9.96 33.66 -22.93
C LEU A 307 -11.23 34.49 -23.03
N ASP A 308 -12.00 34.27 -24.09
CA ASP A 308 -13.35 34.77 -24.21
C ASP A 308 -14.35 33.66 -23.85
N ILE A 309 -15.20 33.96 -22.86
CA ILE A 309 -16.31 33.16 -22.38
C ILE A 309 -17.64 33.91 -22.49
N GLY A 310 -17.70 35.00 -23.26
CA GLY A 310 -18.92 35.78 -23.47
C GLY A 310 -20.03 35.00 -24.20
N ASP A 311 -19.69 33.85 -24.79
CA ASP A 311 -20.63 32.88 -25.35
C ASP A 311 -21.38 32.06 -24.28
N LEU A 312 -20.90 32.06 -23.04
CA LEU A 312 -21.58 31.42 -21.92
C LEU A 312 -22.75 32.29 -21.42
N THR A 313 -23.80 31.64 -20.93
CA THR A 313 -24.89 32.36 -20.27
C THR A 313 -24.39 33.03 -18.99
N LYS A 314 -24.90 34.21 -18.67
CA LYS A 314 -24.55 34.91 -17.43
C LYS A 314 -24.84 34.03 -16.21
N GLY A 315 -23.91 33.97 -15.26
CA GLY A 315 -24.03 33.07 -14.10
C GLY A 315 -22.71 32.72 -13.43
N LEU A 316 -22.79 31.86 -12.41
CA LEU A 316 -21.65 31.37 -11.66
C LEU A 316 -21.14 30.05 -12.25
N TYR A 317 -19.82 29.95 -12.43
CA TYR A 317 -19.17 28.76 -12.97
C TYR A 317 -18.02 28.30 -12.08
N HIS A 318 -17.90 26.98 -11.92
CA HIS A 318 -16.72 26.35 -11.37
C HIS A 318 -15.73 26.05 -12.50
N VAL A 319 -14.49 26.53 -12.35
CA VAL A 319 -13.43 26.39 -13.34
C VAL A 319 -12.41 25.40 -12.81
N THR A 320 -12.10 24.39 -13.62
CA THR A 320 -11.10 23.37 -13.30
C THR A 320 -10.06 23.31 -14.42
N ILE A 321 -8.78 23.21 -14.06
CA ILE A 321 -7.70 22.96 -15.01
C ILE A 321 -7.10 21.59 -14.71
N LEU A 322 -7.06 20.75 -15.73
CA LEU A 322 -6.56 19.38 -15.68
C LEU A 322 -5.34 19.24 -16.61
N GLN A 323 -4.30 18.55 -16.16
CA GLN A 323 -3.17 18.15 -17.00
C GLN A 323 -2.90 16.68 -16.76
N ALA A 324 -2.89 15.88 -17.84
CA ALA A 324 -2.77 14.43 -17.79
C ALA A 324 -3.72 13.78 -16.74
N GLY A 325 -4.96 14.27 -16.67
CA GLY A 325 -5.97 13.81 -15.70
C GLY A 325 -5.82 14.34 -14.26
N LYS A 326 -4.72 15.02 -13.93
CA LYS A 326 -4.49 15.61 -12.59
C LYS A 326 -4.99 17.05 -12.53
N ARG A 327 -5.67 17.41 -11.42
CA ARG A 327 -6.19 18.77 -11.19
C ARG A 327 -5.10 19.74 -10.76
N LEU A 328 -4.81 20.71 -11.62
CA LEU A 328 -3.85 21.80 -11.39
C LEU A 328 -4.47 22.99 -10.65
N PHE A 329 -5.74 23.30 -10.96
CA PHE A 329 -6.45 24.44 -10.40
C PHE A 329 -7.95 24.14 -10.26
N ALA A 330 -8.58 24.75 -9.26
CA ALA A 330 -10.02 24.82 -9.09
C ALA A 330 -10.39 26.19 -8.52
N GLY A 331 -11.40 26.84 -9.10
CA GLY A 331 -11.88 28.14 -8.63
C GLY A 331 -13.28 28.43 -9.14
N THR A 332 -13.82 29.59 -8.77
CA THR A 332 -15.17 30.02 -9.14
C THR A 332 -15.10 31.36 -9.85
N ILE A 333 -15.93 31.55 -10.88
CA ILE A 333 -16.07 32.81 -11.60
C ILE A 333 -17.53 33.25 -11.65
N LEU A 334 -17.74 34.56 -11.60
CA LEU A 334 -19.04 35.18 -11.86
C LEU A 334 -19.00 35.90 -13.23
N LEU A 335 -19.81 35.42 -14.18
CA LEU A 335 -20.01 36.06 -15.48
C LEU A 335 -21.26 36.94 -15.44
N GLN A 336 -21.10 38.23 -15.71
CA GLN A 336 -22.13 39.28 -15.65
C GLN A 336 -22.50 39.86 -17.01
#